data_AF-L9L137-F1
#
_entry.id   AF-L9L137-F1
#
_cell.length_a   1.000
_cell.length_b   1.000
_cell.length_c   1.000
_cell.angle_alpha   90.00
_cell.angle_beta   90.00
_cell.angle_gamma   90.00
#
_symmetry.space_group_name_H-M   'P 1'
#
loop_
_entity.id
_entity.type
_entity.pdbx_description
1 polymer ?
#
loop_
_entity_poly.entity_id
_entity_poly.type
_entity_poly.pdbx_seq_one_letter_code
_entity_poly.pdbx_strand_id
1 'polypeptide(L)'
;MAGDKAAKQDAKEKKSEAKKADAGSKVKKGDPKAKKPKKGKPHCSRNPVLVRGISRYSLSAMYSRKAMDKRKYSATKSGSKRKRRRRFLRLSQNRQHVRKLQASITPGTILIILTGRHRGKRVFFLKQLSSGLLLVTGLLVLNQVPLRRTHQKFVIATSMKIDISKVKIPKRLTDAYFKKNCGSPDTRKGYLRSVFALTNGVYPHKLVF
;
A
#
# COMPACT_ATOMS: atom_id res chain seq x y z
N MET A 1 -42.23 -62.66 -40.45
CA MET A 1 -42.88 -62.93 -41.74
C MET A 1 -43.34 -61.60 -42.33
N ALA A 2 -42.62 -60.82 -43.15
CA ALA A 2 -41.27 -60.78 -43.73
C ALA A 2 -40.95 -59.24 -43.80
N GLY A 3 -39.86 -58.69 -43.25
CA GLY A 3 -38.46 -58.75 -43.73
C GLY A 3 -38.34 -58.10 -45.12
N ASP A 4 -37.62 -57.02 -45.42
CA ASP A 4 -36.53 -56.32 -44.72
C ASP A 4 -36.25 -54.92 -45.32
N LYS A 5 -35.54 -54.11 -44.54
CA LYS A 5 -34.96 -52.77 -44.86
C LYS A 5 -33.72 -52.87 -45.76
N ALA A 6 -33.40 -51.78 -46.49
CA ALA A 6 -32.05 -51.16 -46.63
C ALA A 6 -32.09 -50.10 -47.76
N ALA A 7 -31.78 -48.81 -47.55
CA ALA A 7 -30.50 -48.15 -47.23
C ALA A 7 -29.73 -47.66 -48.47
N LYS A 8 -29.53 -46.32 -48.50
CA LYS A 8 -28.47 -45.50 -49.11
C LYS A 8 -28.12 -45.65 -50.60
N GLN A 9 -28.06 -44.49 -51.27
CA GLN A 9 -27.08 -44.21 -52.32
C GLN A 9 -26.41 -42.85 -52.05
N ASP A 10 -25.08 -42.87 -51.98
CA ASP A 10 -24.17 -41.74 -52.12
C ASP A 10 -23.96 -41.43 -53.61
N ALA A 11 -23.79 -40.17 -53.99
CA ALA A 11 -22.81 -39.75 -55.01
C ALA A 11 -22.83 -38.23 -55.26
N LYS A 12 -21.66 -37.76 -55.66
CA LYS A 12 -21.12 -36.41 -55.69
C LYS A 12 -21.08 -35.90 -57.13
N GLU A 13 -21.06 -34.56 -57.27
CA GLU A 13 -20.39 -33.77 -58.34
C GLU A 13 -21.23 -33.26 -59.54
N LYS A 14 -21.46 -31.93 -59.64
CA LYS A 14 -20.79 -31.01 -60.59
C LYS A 14 -21.35 -29.57 -60.61
N LYS A 15 -20.40 -28.64 -60.84
CA LYS A 15 -20.36 -27.17 -61.04
C LYS A 15 -21.45 -26.47 -61.89
N SER A 16 -21.62 -25.17 -61.57
CA SER A 16 -21.63 -23.93 -62.43
C SER A 16 -22.80 -22.98 -62.06
N GLU A 17 -22.66 -21.69 -61.68
CA GLU A 17 -22.00 -20.47 -62.20
C GLU A 17 -23.05 -19.47 -62.77
N ALA A 18 -23.23 -18.31 -62.11
CA ALA A 18 -23.85 -17.03 -62.56
C ALA A 18 -24.43 -16.27 -61.33
N LYS A 19 -24.35 -14.96 -61.09
CA LYS A 19 -23.99 -13.76 -61.87
C LYS A 19 -23.66 -12.61 -60.88
N LYS A 20 -22.73 -11.71 -61.25
CA LYS A 20 -22.41 -10.43 -60.57
C LYS A 20 -23.45 -9.35 -60.86
N ALA A 21 -23.63 -8.41 -59.92
CA ALA A 21 -23.94 -7.00 -60.20
C ALA A 21 -23.32 -6.11 -59.10
N ASP A 22 -22.73 -4.99 -59.53
CA ASP A 22 -21.93 -4.02 -58.78
C ASP A 22 -22.75 -2.74 -58.55
N ALA A 23 -22.66 -2.10 -57.38
CA ALA A 23 -22.77 -0.65 -57.19
C ALA A 23 -22.55 -0.27 -55.71
N GLY A 24 -21.51 0.52 -55.45
CA GLY A 24 -21.07 0.90 -54.12
C GLY A 24 -21.92 1.97 -53.42
N SER A 25 -21.87 1.97 -52.09
CA SER A 25 -22.07 3.18 -51.29
C SER A 25 -20.98 3.31 -50.22
N LYS A 26 -20.45 4.54 -50.17
CA LYS A 26 -19.22 4.97 -49.52
C LYS A 26 -19.51 5.27 -48.05
N VAL A 27 -19.18 4.35 -47.13
CA VAL A 27 -19.24 4.62 -45.68
C VAL A 27 -17.92 5.26 -45.24
N LYS A 28 -18.04 6.48 -44.68
CA LYS A 28 -16.95 7.27 -44.11
C LYS A 28 -16.13 6.43 -43.11
N LYS A 29 -14.85 6.24 -43.42
CA LYS A 29 -13.83 5.66 -42.52
C LYS A 29 -13.63 6.63 -41.35
N GLY A 30 -14.21 6.33 -40.19
CA GLY A 30 -13.82 6.95 -38.93
C GLY A 30 -12.52 6.34 -38.43
N ASP A 31 -11.54 7.16 -38.06
CA ASP A 31 -10.26 6.72 -37.54
C ASP A 31 -10.42 5.79 -36.32
N PRO A 32 -9.79 4.60 -36.28
CA PRO A 32 -9.76 3.82 -35.06
C PRO A 32 -8.78 4.47 -34.09
N LYS A 33 -9.30 5.34 -33.23
CA LYS A 33 -8.61 5.82 -32.04
C LYS A 33 -8.10 4.60 -31.27
N ALA A 34 -6.78 4.40 -31.27
CA ALA A 34 -6.13 3.27 -30.61
C ALA A 34 -6.66 3.14 -29.17
N LYS A 35 -7.49 2.12 -28.92
CA LYS A 35 -7.95 1.79 -27.58
C LYS A 35 -6.71 1.45 -26.76
N LYS A 36 -6.22 2.40 -25.95
CA LYS A 36 -5.23 2.11 -24.92
C LYS A 36 -5.75 0.90 -24.13
N PRO A 37 -4.96 -0.18 -23.97
CA PRO A 37 -5.45 -1.36 -23.28
C PRO A 37 -5.91 -0.94 -21.89
N LYS A 38 -7.19 -1.18 -21.58
CA LYS A 38 -7.74 -0.93 -20.25
C LYS A 38 -6.82 -1.63 -19.26
N LYS A 39 -6.28 -0.87 -18.30
CA LYS A 39 -5.38 -1.39 -17.26
C LYS A 39 -6.20 -2.39 -16.44
N GLY A 40 -6.10 -3.67 -16.81
CA GLY A 40 -6.87 -4.75 -16.19
C GLY A 40 -6.55 -4.84 -14.70
N LYS A 41 -7.51 -5.34 -13.92
CA LYS A 41 -7.26 -5.62 -12.50
C LYS A 41 -6.03 -6.52 -12.39
N PRO A 42 -5.08 -6.23 -11.48
CA PRO A 42 -3.90 -7.07 -11.30
C PRO A 42 -4.32 -8.49 -10.95
N HIS A 43 -3.72 -9.48 -11.61
CA HIS A 43 -4.03 -10.88 -11.41
C HIS A 43 -3.49 -11.36 -10.06
N CYS A 44 -4.29 -12.06 -9.25
CA CYS A 44 -3.85 -12.68 -8.01
C CYS A 44 -3.03 -13.97 -8.28
N SER A 45 -2.26 -14.47 -7.32
CA SER A 45 -1.57 -15.76 -7.50
C SER A 45 -2.59 -16.90 -7.61
N ARG A 46 -2.41 -17.79 -8.60
CA ARG A 46 -3.23 -19.00 -8.76
C ARG A 46 -2.86 -20.12 -7.76
N ASN A 47 -1.78 -19.92 -6.99
CA ASN A 47 -1.31 -20.85 -5.97
C ASN A 47 -1.44 -20.19 -4.59
N PRO A 48 -2.40 -20.62 -3.74
CA PRO A 48 -2.52 -20.10 -2.39
C PRO A 48 -1.33 -20.58 -1.54
N VAL A 49 -0.92 -19.76 -0.57
CA VAL A 49 0.15 -20.07 0.37
C VAL A 49 -0.42 -20.91 1.52
N LEU A 50 0.20 -22.04 1.85
CA LEU A 50 -0.17 -22.83 3.03
C LEU A 50 0.52 -22.26 4.26
N VAL A 51 1.85 -22.18 4.19
CA VAL A 51 2.72 -21.61 5.21
C VAL A 51 3.72 -20.70 4.50
N ARG A 52 4.26 -19.69 5.18
CA ARG A 52 5.19 -18.73 4.56
C ARG A 52 6.37 -19.45 3.89
N GLY A 53 6.47 -19.35 2.56
CA GLY A 53 7.50 -20.02 1.75
C GLY A 53 7.04 -21.32 1.07
N ILE A 54 5.92 -21.90 1.49
CA ILE A 54 5.36 -23.15 0.94
C ILE A 54 3.97 -22.88 0.38
N SER A 55 3.83 -23.15 -0.92
CA SER A 55 2.57 -23.02 -1.63
C SER A 55 1.79 -24.34 -1.67
N ARG A 56 0.46 -24.27 -1.83
CA ARG A 56 -0.43 -25.44 -1.82
C ARG A 56 -0.16 -26.44 -2.94
N TYR A 57 0.14 -25.95 -4.13
CA TYR A 57 0.32 -26.79 -5.32
C TYR A 57 1.78 -26.91 -5.72
N SER A 58 2.15 -28.08 -6.22
CA SER A 58 3.43 -28.36 -6.87
C SER A 58 3.54 -27.67 -8.23
N LEU A 59 4.76 -27.65 -8.79
CA LEU A 59 5.04 -27.02 -10.09
C LEU A 59 4.28 -27.69 -11.24
N SER A 60 4.20 -29.03 -11.28
CA SER A 60 3.47 -29.77 -12.32
C SER A 60 1.97 -29.47 -12.29
N ALA A 61 1.34 -29.53 -11.11
CA ALA A 61 -0.06 -29.17 -10.95
C ALA A 61 -0.33 -27.70 -11.36
N MET A 62 0.58 -26.79 -11.04
CA MET A 62 0.50 -25.39 -11.44
C MET A 62 0.67 -25.16 -12.94
N TYR A 63 1.50 -25.97 -13.60
CA TYR A 63 1.77 -25.90 -15.02
C TYR A 63 0.52 -26.29 -15.83
N SER A 64 -0.14 -27.39 -15.45
CA SER A 64 -1.42 -27.81 -16.02
C SER A 64 -2.53 -26.79 -15.74
N ARG A 65 -2.63 -26.26 -14.51
CA ARG A 65 -3.62 -25.21 -14.15
C ARG A 65 -3.45 -23.90 -14.91
N LYS A 66 -2.22 -23.53 -15.26
CA LYS A 66 -1.93 -22.35 -16.09
C LYS A 66 -2.18 -22.61 -17.59
N ALA A 67 -2.46 -23.86 -17.96
CA ALA A 67 -2.56 -24.35 -19.33
C ALA A 67 -1.33 -23.92 -20.16
N MET A 68 -0.14 -24.05 -19.57
CA MET A 68 1.11 -23.62 -20.19
C MET A 68 1.41 -24.41 -21.46
N ASP A 69 1.03 -25.70 -21.50
CA ASP A 69 1.18 -26.56 -22.69
C ASP A 69 0.56 -25.98 -23.96
N LYS A 70 -0.51 -25.21 -23.79
CA LYS A 70 -1.25 -24.60 -24.89
C LYS A 70 -0.75 -23.20 -25.24
N ARG A 71 0.16 -22.61 -24.45
CA ARG A 71 0.72 -21.28 -24.68
C ARG A 71 2.01 -21.36 -25.50
N LYS A 72 1.92 -21.04 -26.78
CA LYS A 72 3.09 -20.77 -27.62
C LYS A 72 3.39 -19.27 -27.61
N TYR A 73 4.58 -18.89 -27.14
CA TYR A 73 5.08 -17.53 -27.24
C TYR A 73 6.05 -17.44 -28.43
N SER A 74 5.66 -16.72 -29.48
CA SER A 74 6.58 -16.31 -30.54
C SER A 74 7.28 -15.01 -30.13
N ALA A 75 8.60 -15.06 -29.89
CA ALA A 75 9.39 -13.87 -29.59
C ALA A 75 10.09 -13.35 -30.86
N THR A 76 9.80 -12.11 -31.26
CA THR A 76 10.61 -11.40 -32.26
C THR A 76 11.97 -11.03 -31.64
N LYS A 77 13.06 -11.57 -32.19
CA LYS A 77 14.43 -11.26 -31.75
C LYS A 77 14.77 -9.80 -32.10
N SER A 78 14.63 -8.88 -31.15
CA SER A 78 15.17 -7.53 -31.29
C SER A 78 16.69 -7.56 -31.10
N GLY A 79 17.46 -7.23 -32.14
CA GLY A 79 18.92 -7.17 -32.07
C GLY A 79 19.39 -6.09 -31.10
N SER A 80 19.92 -6.50 -29.93
CA SER A 80 20.48 -5.57 -28.95
C SER A 80 22.01 -5.60 -29.00
N LYS A 81 22.65 -4.48 -29.37
CA LYS A 81 24.11 -4.29 -29.21
C LYS A 81 24.49 -4.36 -27.73
N ARG A 82 25.42 -5.26 -27.40
CA ARG A 82 25.80 -5.60 -26.02
C ARG A 82 26.78 -4.56 -25.47
N LYS A 83 26.27 -3.43 -24.93
CA LYS A 83 27.11 -2.46 -24.20
C LYS A 83 27.52 -3.06 -22.85
N ARG A 84 28.81 -3.34 -22.65
CA ARG A 84 29.40 -3.87 -21.42
C ARG A 84 29.39 -2.81 -20.31
N ARG A 85 28.23 -2.56 -19.71
CA ARG A 85 28.14 -1.83 -18.43
C ARG A 85 28.55 -2.78 -17.32
N ARG A 86 29.67 -2.49 -16.65
CA ARG A 86 29.96 -3.05 -15.32
C ARG A 86 28.85 -2.57 -14.38
N ARG A 87 27.80 -3.39 -14.25
CA ARG A 87 26.70 -3.15 -13.30
C ARG A 87 27.18 -3.65 -11.95
N PHE A 88 27.70 -2.75 -11.12
CA PHE A 88 27.71 -3.00 -9.69
C PHE A 88 26.24 -3.07 -9.26
N LEU A 89 25.71 -4.28 -9.08
CA LEU A 89 24.34 -4.49 -8.61
C LEU A 89 24.32 -4.14 -7.12
N ARG A 90 24.17 -2.85 -6.79
CA ARG A 90 23.69 -2.51 -5.45
C ARG A 90 22.28 -3.08 -5.36
N LEU A 91 22.13 -4.16 -4.60
CA LEU A 91 20.82 -4.63 -4.14
C LEU A 91 20.15 -3.45 -3.45
N SER A 92 19.20 -2.80 -4.14
CA SER A 92 18.32 -1.81 -3.54
C SER A 92 17.54 -2.54 -2.48
N GLN A 93 17.97 -2.41 -1.22
CA GLN A 93 17.23 -2.96 -0.09
C GLN A 93 15.93 -2.18 0.02
N ASN A 94 14.90 -2.65 -0.67
CA ASN A 94 13.55 -2.15 -0.49
C ASN A 94 13.10 -2.57 0.91
N ARG A 95 13.42 -1.73 1.92
CA ARG A 95 13.10 -1.92 3.34
C ARG A 95 11.62 -1.68 3.62
N GLN A 96 10.76 -2.43 2.94
CA GLN A 96 9.33 -2.46 3.26
C GLN A 96 9.14 -3.29 4.53
N HIS A 97 9.33 -2.65 5.68
CA HIS A 97 9.14 -3.28 6.98
C HIS A 97 7.65 -3.48 7.26
N VAL A 98 7.26 -4.73 7.51
CA VAL A 98 5.93 -5.06 8.03
C VAL A 98 5.83 -4.54 9.46
N ARG A 99 4.85 -3.68 9.73
CA ARG A 99 4.56 -3.17 11.07
C ARG A 99 3.51 -4.08 11.72
N LYS A 100 3.95 -4.87 12.71
CA LYS A 100 3.04 -5.73 13.48
C LYS A 100 2.61 -5.00 14.75
N LEU A 101 1.37 -5.23 15.16
CA LEU A 101 0.83 -4.78 16.43
C LEU A 101 0.66 -6.01 17.33
N GLN A 102 0.79 -5.85 18.65
CA GLN A 102 0.45 -6.90 19.61
C GLN A 102 -1.07 -7.05 19.68
N ALA A 103 -1.54 -8.29 19.87
CA ALA A 103 -2.96 -8.60 19.90
C ALA A 103 -3.73 -7.92 21.05
N SER A 104 -3.07 -7.66 22.18
CA SER A 104 -3.68 -6.97 23.33
C SER A 104 -3.95 -5.49 23.07
N ILE A 105 -3.26 -4.89 22.11
CA ILE A 105 -3.41 -3.48 21.76
C ILE A 105 -4.52 -3.40 20.71
N THR A 106 -5.72 -3.03 21.16
CA THR A 106 -6.88 -2.77 20.29
C THR A 106 -7.25 -1.30 20.38
N PRO A 107 -7.82 -0.68 19.33
CA PRO A 107 -8.29 0.71 19.42
C PRO A 107 -9.24 0.82 20.62
N GLY A 108 -8.98 1.74 21.54
CA GLY A 108 -9.71 1.81 22.82
C GLY A 108 -9.03 1.21 24.03
N THR A 109 -8.00 0.38 23.85
CA THR A 109 -7.24 -0.18 24.97
C THR A 109 -6.56 0.93 25.76
N ILE A 110 -6.63 0.83 27.09
CA ILE A 110 -5.89 1.71 28.00
C ILE A 110 -4.45 1.20 28.10
N LEU A 111 -3.53 2.13 27.89
CA LEU A 111 -2.09 1.94 27.81
C LEU A 111 -1.41 2.65 28.97
N ILE A 112 -0.44 1.99 29.61
CA ILE A 112 0.46 2.62 30.59
C ILE A 112 1.77 2.93 29.89
N ILE A 113 2.14 4.21 29.83
CA ILE A 113 3.42 4.63 29.24
C ILE A 113 4.53 4.39 30.25
N LEU A 114 5.59 3.71 29.84
CA LEU A 114 6.74 3.42 30.70
C LEU A 114 7.86 4.47 30.59
N THR A 115 7.96 5.18 29.47
CA THR A 115 9.10 6.05 29.17
C THR A 115 8.70 7.47 28.72
N GLY A 116 9.64 8.42 28.78
CA GLY A 116 9.42 9.83 28.40
C GLY A 116 8.97 10.74 29.56
N ARG A 117 8.22 11.82 29.27
CA ARG A 117 7.69 12.75 30.29
C ARG A 117 6.40 12.25 30.96
N HIS A 118 5.66 11.40 30.27
CA HIS A 118 4.34 10.92 30.70
C HIS A 118 4.41 9.49 31.26
N ARG A 119 5.48 9.12 31.96
CA ARG A 119 5.66 7.78 32.55
C ARG A 119 4.60 7.52 33.62
N GLY A 120 4.14 6.29 33.74
CA GLY A 120 3.12 5.87 34.70
C GLY A 120 1.69 6.34 34.37
N LYS A 121 1.52 7.26 33.42
CA LYS A 121 0.20 7.77 33.05
C LYS A 121 -0.57 6.74 32.24
N ARG A 122 -1.88 6.65 32.50
CA ARG A 122 -2.84 5.83 31.75
C ARG A 122 -3.40 6.63 30.58
N VAL A 123 -3.36 6.04 29.39
CA VAL A 123 -3.59 6.76 28.14
C VAL A 123 -4.34 5.90 27.15
N PHE A 124 -5.18 6.47 26.29
CA PHE A 124 -6.01 5.71 25.36
C PHE A 124 -5.31 5.50 24.02
N PHE A 125 -5.37 4.27 23.49
CA PHE A 125 -4.89 3.95 22.15
C PHE A 125 -5.93 4.30 21.07
N LEU A 126 -5.50 5.02 20.02
CA LEU A 126 -6.38 5.39 18.91
C LEU A 126 -6.14 4.51 17.68
N LYS A 127 -4.94 4.59 17.11
CA LYS A 127 -4.56 3.85 15.88
C LYS A 127 -3.06 3.66 15.78
N GLN A 128 -2.63 2.70 14.99
CA GLN A 128 -1.23 2.57 14.57
C GLN A 128 -0.94 3.53 13.40
N LEU A 129 0.17 4.25 13.46
CA LEU A 129 0.66 5.06 12.35
C LEU A 129 1.45 4.18 11.36
N SER A 130 1.67 4.69 10.14
CA SER A 130 2.44 3.99 9.09
C SER A 130 3.90 3.68 9.50
N SER A 131 4.46 4.46 10.43
CA SER A 131 5.78 4.21 11.04
C SER A 131 5.79 2.99 11.97
N GLY A 132 4.62 2.49 12.38
CA GLY A 132 4.46 1.45 13.40
C GLY A 132 4.33 1.98 14.82
N LEU A 133 4.47 3.29 15.02
CA LEU A 133 4.22 3.95 16.31
C LEU A 133 2.73 4.01 16.63
N LEU A 134 2.42 4.00 17.92
CA LEU A 134 1.07 4.11 18.43
C LEU A 134 0.68 5.59 18.52
N LEU A 135 -0.48 5.94 17.97
CA LEU A 135 -1.11 7.22 18.26
C LEU A 135 -1.94 7.06 19.54
N VAL A 136 -1.56 7.84 20.54
CA VAL A 136 -2.06 7.72 21.90
C VAL A 136 -2.57 9.09 22.36
N THR A 137 -3.67 9.10 23.10
CA THR A 137 -4.27 10.34 23.65
C THR A 137 -4.56 10.16 25.13
N GLY A 138 -4.06 11.06 25.98
CA GLY A 138 -4.64 11.24 27.29
C GLY A 138 -5.70 12.31 27.15
N LEU A 139 -6.80 12.18 27.87
CA LEU A 139 -7.69 13.32 27.95
C LEU A 139 -6.88 14.47 28.56
N LEU A 140 -6.63 15.54 27.79
CA LEU A 140 -5.67 16.59 28.14
C LEU A 140 -6.01 17.23 29.49
N VAL A 141 -7.31 17.36 29.77
CA VAL A 141 -7.87 17.89 31.01
C VAL A 141 -7.53 17.01 32.22
N LEU A 142 -7.60 15.68 32.08
CA LEU A 142 -7.36 14.76 33.20
C LEU A 142 -5.87 14.48 33.40
N ASN A 143 -5.22 13.98 32.34
CA ASN A 143 -3.89 13.37 32.47
C ASN A 143 -2.78 14.29 31.97
N GLN A 144 -3.11 15.44 31.39
CA GLN A 144 -2.17 16.37 30.76
C GLN A 144 -1.25 15.69 29.73
N VAL A 145 -1.74 14.63 29.09
CA VAL A 145 -1.03 13.95 27.99
C VAL A 145 -1.72 14.37 26.70
N PRO A 146 -1.06 15.12 25.81
CA PRO A 146 -1.65 15.49 24.54
C PRO A 146 -1.72 14.29 23.58
N LEU A 147 -2.23 14.51 22.37
CA LEU A 147 -2.05 13.58 21.27
C LEU A 147 -0.56 13.36 21.01
N ARG A 148 -0.08 12.15 21.27
CA ARG A 148 1.34 11.82 21.27
C ARG A 148 1.60 10.48 20.58
N ARG A 149 2.78 10.38 19.97
CA ARG A 149 3.30 9.12 19.44
C ARG A 149 4.05 8.36 20.53
N THR A 150 3.76 7.08 20.71
CA THR A 150 4.50 6.19 21.60
C THR A 150 4.95 4.94 20.86
N HIS A 151 6.07 4.38 21.30
CA HIS A 151 6.54 3.12 20.75
C HIS A 151 5.91 1.96 21.52
N GLN A 152 5.51 0.93 20.79
CA GLN A 152 4.79 -0.21 21.34
C GLN A 152 5.53 -0.93 22.47
N LYS A 153 6.86 -1.10 22.35
CA LYS A 153 7.67 -1.77 23.38
C LYS A 153 7.72 -1.05 24.73
N PHE A 154 7.41 0.25 24.76
CA PHE A 154 7.51 1.07 25.98
C PHE A 154 6.13 1.35 26.59
N VAL A 155 5.19 0.46 26.34
CA VAL A 155 3.81 0.57 26.79
C VAL A 155 3.36 -0.78 27.32
N ILE A 156 2.64 -0.76 28.44
CA ILE A 156 1.90 -1.93 28.93
C ILE A 156 0.44 -1.78 28.52
N ALA A 157 -0.07 -2.77 27.80
CA ALA A 157 -1.50 -2.85 27.48
C ALA A 157 -2.25 -3.42 28.69
N THR A 158 -3.26 -2.69 29.16
CA THR A 158 -4.15 -3.18 30.22
C THR A 158 -5.33 -3.95 29.61
N SER A 159 -6.07 -4.68 30.44
CA SER A 159 -7.29 -5.39 30.02
C SER A 159 -8.47 -4.45 29.74
N MET A 160 -8.47 -3.24 30.34
CA MET A 160 -9.54 -2.27 30.19
C MET A 160 -9.58 -1.67 28.78
N LYS A 161 -10.78 -1.59 28.22
CA LYS A 161 -11.05 -1.05 26.89
C LYS A 161 -12.22 -0.07 26.94
N ILE A 162 -12.11 0.98 26.14
CA ILE A 162 -13.19 1.95 25.91
C ILE A 162 -13.62 1.85 24.45
N ASP A 163 -14.91 1.96 24.18
CA ASP A 163 -15.42 1.93 22.81
C ASP A 163 -15.14 3.24 22.07
N ILE A 164 -14.29 3.17 21.05
CA ILE A 164 -13.84 4.33 20.25
C ILE A 164 -14.54 4.39 18.88
N SER A 165 -15.46 3.48 18.58
CA SER A 165 -16.11 3.35 17.25
C SER A 165 -16.78 4.63 16.74
N LYS A 166 -17.29 5.48 17.63
CA LYS A 166 -17.95 6.76 17.28
C LYS A 166 -16.98 7.92 17.06
N VAL A 167 -15.72 7.80 17.50
CA VAL A 167 -14.74 8.89 17.47
C VAL A 167 -14.08 8.97 16.10
N LYS A 168 -14.27 10.10 15.41
CA LYS A 168 -13.67 10.34 14.08
C LYS A 168 -12.21 10.77 14.23
N ILE A 169 -11.27 9.90 13.86
CA ILE A 169 -9.83 10.24 13.83
C ILE A 169 -9.49 10.96 12.52
N PRO A 170 -8.97 12.20 12.55
CA PRO A 170 -8.62 12.94 11.34
C PRO A 170 -7.54 12.25 10.51
N LYS A 171 -7.71 12.22 9.18
CA LYS A 171 -6.74 11.65 8.21
C LYS A 171 -5.40 12.40 8.19
N ARG A 172 -5.42 13.70 8.53
CA ARG A 172 -4.22 14.56 8.63
C ARG A 172 -3.21 14.08 9.68
N LEU A 173 -3.67 13.34 10.72
CA LEU A 173 -2.81 12.81 11.77
C LEU A 173 -1.97 11.64 11.23
N THR A 174 -0.83 12.01 10.66
CA THR A 174 0.20 11.14 10.08
C THR A 174 1.55 11.38 10.75
N ASP A 175 2.54 10.54 10.46
CA ASP A 175 3.87 10.67 11.06
C ASP A 175 4.52 12.04 10.77
N ALA A 176 4.27 12.59 9.57
CA ALA A 176 4.74 13.90 9.15
C ALA A 176 4.19 15.05 10.02
N TYR A 177 2.94 14.94 10.47
CA TYR A 177 2.33 15.94 11.36
C TYR A 177 3.08 16.06 12.68
N PHE A 178 3.57 14.93 13.21
CA PHE A 178 4.29 14.90 14.49
C PHE A 178 5.81 14.99 14.34
N LYS A 179 6.32 15.24 13.13
CA LYS A 179 7.75 15.40 12.89
C LYS A 179 8.22 16.64 13.64
N LYS A 180 9.28 16.50 14.45
CA LYS A 180 9.87 17.64 15.15
C LYS A 180 10.50 18.56 14.10
N ASN A 181 10.17 19.85 14.17
CA ASN A 181 10.84 20.86 13.35
C ASN A 181 12.30 20.97 13.84
N CYS A 182 13.23 20.54 13.00
CA CYS A 182 14.67 20.60 13.25
C CYS A 182 15.28 21.84 12.57
N GLY A 183 14.55 22.95 12.54
CA GLY A 183 15.09 24.23 12.10
C GLY A 183 16.06 24.79 13.14
N SER A 184 17.02 25.60 12.69
CA SER A 184 17.81 26.46 13.58
C SER A 184 16.85 27.26 14.47
N PRO A 185 17.12 27.40 15.78
CA PRO A 185 16.26 28.18 16.65
C PRO A 185 16.19 29.61 16.11
N ASP A 186 14.98 30.07 15.74
CA ASP A 186 14.75 31.47 15.39
C ASP A 186 15.16 32.32 16.59
N THR A 187 16.30 33.02 16.51
CA THR A 187 16.87 33.81 17.60
C THR A 187 15.86 34.80 18.19
N ARG A 188 15.01 35.41 17.33
CA ARG A 188 13.88 36.27 17.76
C ARG A 188 12.84 35.55 18.62
N LYS A 189 12.45 34.33 18.28
CA LYS A 189 11.47 33.57 19.09
C LYS A 189 12.06 33.12 20.41
N GLY A 190 13.38 32.88 20.45
CA GLY A 190 14.13 32.65 21.69
C GLY A 190 14.09 33.88 22.59
N TYR A 191 14.46 35.04 22.04
CA TYR A 191 14.45 36.33 22.72
C TYR A 191 13.05 36.72 23.27
N LEU A 192 11.99 36.54 22.49
CA LEU A 192 10.62 36.82 22.93
C LEU A 192 10.07 35.81 23.95
N ARG A 193 10.66 34.62 24.06
CA ARG A 193 10.29 33.61 25.06
C ARG A 193 11.02 33.79 26.39
N SER A 194 12.21 34.38 26.37
CA SER A 194 12.93 34.69 27.60
C SER A 194 12.21 35.79 28.36
N VAL A 195 12.16 35.65 29.67
CA VAL A 195 11.71 36.71 30.57
C VAL A 195 12.91 37.64 30.78
N PHE A 196 12.72 38.95 30.56
CA PHE A 196 13.75 39.93 30.91
C PHE A 196 13.85 40.02 32.43
N ALA A 197 15.04 39.77 32.97
CA ALA A 197 15.33 39.89 34.38
C ALA A 197 16.76 40.45 34.53
N LEU A 198 16.94 41.36 35.49
CA LEU A 198 18.27 41.88 35.81
C LEU A 198 19.02 40.87 36.67
N THR A 199 20.27 40.61 36.33
CA THR A 199 21.19 39.83 37.16
C THR A 199 22.00 40.77 38.06
N ASN A 200 22.46 40.27 39.21
CA ASN A 200 23.31 41.04 40.11
C ASN A 200 24.49 41.66 39.35
N GLY A 201 24.67 42.98 39.48
CA GLY A 201 25.72 43.74 38.80
C GLY A 201 25.33 44.37 37.46
N VAL A 202 24.14 44.11 36.94
CA VAL A 202 23.61 44.77 35.73
C VAL A 202 22.61 45.84 36.12
N TYR A 203 22.91 47.10 35.77
CA TYR A 203 22.08 48.26 36.12
C TYR A 203 21.37 48.83 34.89
N PRO A 204 20.07 49.17 34.98
CA PRO A 204 19.26 49.58 33.83
C PRO A 204 19.75 50.86 33.16
N HIS A 205 20.33 51.81 33.92
CA HIS A 205 20.90 53.05 33.37
C HIS A 205 22.17 52.84 32.53
N LYS A 206 22.78 51.65 32.59
CA LYS A 206 23.94 51.27 31.77
C LYS A 206 23.56 50.41 30.56
N LEU A 207 22.32 49.92 30.51
CA LEU A 207 21.83 49.12 29.39
C LEU A 207 21.32 50.03 28.27
N VAL A 208 21.61 49.64 27.03
CA VAL A 208 20.99 50.22 25.83
C VAL A 208 20.03 49.17 25.29
N PHE A 209 18.76 49.54 25.17
CA PHE A 209 17.67 48.69 24.70
C PHE A 209 17.41 48.87 23.20
#